data_AF-A0A679HXF5-F1
#
_entry.id   AF-A0A679HXF5-F1
#
_cell.length_a   1.000
_cell.length_b   1.000
_cell.length_c   1.000
_cell.angle_alpha   90.00
_cell.angle_beta   90.00
_cell.angle_gamma   90.00
#
_symmetry.space_group_name_H-M   'P 1'
#
loop_
_entity.id
_entity.type
_entity.pdbx_description
1 polymer ?
#
loop_
_entity_poly.entity_id
_entity_poly.type
_entity_poly.pdbx_seq_one_letter_code
_entity_poly.pdbx_strand_id
1 'polypeptide(L)'
;MIAGLFALVTALPVASAEEPPPPSSIAEQATSEVEIQTEVQPPAVERPADPAVSLRGSVWRTKSGIVFLKTPIGLLTLSSKTTLKDLKASHDVLFWVHDRSMVVEIRKKGEGSLVHRYLTGPMTFGEDAPKTLQWWTPEGEEATHFGTQEGRLNSFHEGDVLTVEVDQSHTILGVHDLQFDLQISQTPPAGSQVHVVMSGTVSRLKSNFIFFRTPVGVVMVNSKIGIPRVKVGQPLTLRIDDHDVSVDLVPSSSGLQPDGTSPAHSPASPH
;
A
#
# COMPACT_ATOMS: atom_id res chain seq x y z
N MET A 1 44.52 -23.54 -37.57
CA MET A 1 44.69 -22.44 -38.53
C MET A 1 44.94 -23.03 -39.90
N ILE A 2 44.10 -22.70 -40.89
CA ILE A 2 44.44 -22.28 -42.25
C ILE A 2 43.09 -22.13 -42.96
N ALA A 3 42.76 -20.87 -43.25
CA ALA A 3 41.66 -20.45 -44.08
C ALA A 3 42.07 -20.55 -45.56
N GLY A 4 41.10 -20.82 -46.44
CA GLY A 4 41.29 -20.79 -47.89
C GLY A 4 39.98 -20.36 -48.57
N LEU A 5 39.94 -19.06 -48.89
CA LEU A 5 38.94 -18.32 -49.66
C LEU A 5 39.05 -18.61 -51.17
N PHE A 6 37.97 -18.37 -51.93
CA PHE A 6 37.82 -18.01 -53.37
C PHE A 6 36.59 -18.75 -53.96
N ALA A 7 35.75 -18.24 -54.86
CA ALA A 7 35.26 -16.93 -55.27
C ALA A 7 34.05 -17.17 -56.21
N LEU A 8 33.24 -16.13 -56.34
CA LEU A 8 31.99 -15.94 -57.10
C LEU A 8 32.12 -16.11 -58.64
N VAL A 9 31.01 -16.37 -59.36
CA VAL A 9 30.51 -15.62 -60.58
C VAL A 9 29.41 -16.35 -61.42
N THR A 10 28.20 -15.72 -61.48
CA THR A 10 27.18 -15.57 -62.58
C THR A 10 26.35 -16.78 -63.09
N ALA A 11 25.13 -16.70 -63.66
CA ALA A 11 24.27 -15.64 -64.23
C ALA A 11 22.76 -16.05 -64.22
N LEU A 12 21.84 -15.07 -64.39
CA LEU A 12 20.39 -15.25 -64.68
C LEU A 12 20.11 -15.28 -66.20
N PRO A 13 18.93 -15.81 -66.64
CA PRO A 13 18.01 -14.96 -67.41
C PRO A 13 16.49 -15.17 -67.15
N VAL A 14 15.71 -14.25 -67.73
CA VAL A 14 14.28 -13.90 -67.58
C VAL A 14 13.39 -14.44 -68.73
N ALA A 15 12.10 -14.74 -68.47
CA ALA A 15 10.94 -14.60 -69.39
C ALA A 15 9.61 -14.85 -68.61
N SER A 16 8.64 -13.91 -68.47
CA SER A 16 7.54 -13.48 -69.39
C SER A 16 6.56 -14.61 -69.76
N ALA A 17 5.22 -14.54 -69.74
CA ALA A 17 4.18 -13.52 -69.50
C ALA A 17 2.80 -14.22 -69.31
N GLU A 18 1.77 -13.45 -68.92
CA GLU A 18 0.36 -13.46 -69.42
C GLU A 18 -0.74 -13.41 -68.33
N GLU A 19 -1.64 -12.43 -68.52
CA GLU A 19 -2.77 -11.97 -67.69
C GLU A 19 -4.08 -12.06 -68.55
N PRO A 20 -5.27 -11.59 -68.10
CA PRO A 20 -6.44 -12.21 -67.43
C PRO A 20 -7.64 -12.41 -68.43
N PRO A 21 -9.00 -12.34 -68.15
CA PRO A 21 -9.86 -12.14 -66.94
C PRO A 21 -11.13 -13.05 -66.92
N PRO A 22 -12.32 -12.70 -66.33
CA PRO A 22 -12.72 -12.19 -64.99
C PRO A 22 -13.76 -13.13 -64.29
N PRO A 23 -14.33 -12.76 -63.13
CA PRO A 23 -15.79 -12.86 -63.02
C PRO A 23 -16.50 -11.58 -62.54
N SER A 24 -17.77 -11.49 -62.95
CA SER A 24 -18.66 -10.33 -62.98
C SER A 24 -19.16 -9.80 -61.62
N SER A 25 -18.98 -8.49 -61.47
CA SER A 25 -19.88 -7.41 -61.04
C SER A 25 -21.14 -7.62 -60.14
N ILE A 26 -21.00 -7.12 -58.90
CA ILE A 26 -21.83 -6.13 -58.15
C ILE A 26 -23.22 -6.52 -57.58
N ALA A 27 -23.31 -6.45 -56.24
CA ALA A 27 -24.39 -5.76 -55.52
C ALA A 27 -23.78 -5.00 -54.33
N GLU A 28 -23.94 -3.67 -54.33
CA GLU A 28 -23.67 -2.76 -53.21
C GLU A 28 -24.54 -3.07 -51.99
N GLN A 29 -23.98 -3.05 -50.78
CA GLN A 29 -24.33 -2.08 -49.72
C GLN A 29 -23.68 -2.42 -48.36
N ALA A 30 -23.37 -1.35 -47.63
CA ALA A 30 -23.11 -1.24 -46.18
C ALA A 30 -21.67 -1.49 -45.67
N THR A 31 -20.87 -0.42 -45.75
CA THR A 31 -20.23 0.27 -44.63
C THR A 31 -19.84 -0.55 -43.38
N SER A 32 -18.54 -0.67 -43.14
CA SER A 32 -17.96 -0.61 -41.79
C SER A 32 -16.49 -0.20 -41.92
N GLU A 33 -16.24 1.11 -41.81
CA GLU A 33 -14.92 1.63 -41.46
C GLU A 33 -14.56 1.07 -40.08
N VAL A 34 -13.53 0.22 -40.03
CA VAL A 34 -12.87 -0.13 -38.77
C VAL A 34 -12.02 1.08 -38.40
N GLU A 35 -12.63 1.98 -37.64
CA GLU A 35 -11.97 3.06 -36.94
C GLU A 35 -11.02 2.42 -35.90
N ILE A 36 -9.73 2.38 -36.20
CA ILE A 36 -8.70 2.01 -35.24
C ILE A 36 -8.60 3.18 -34.25
N GLN A 37 -9.42 3.12 -33.20
CA GLN A 37 -9.24 3.96 -32.03
C GLN A 37 -8.03 3.43 -31.28
N THR A 38 -6.85 3.99 -31.59
CA THR A 38 -5.73 3.99 -30.65
C THR A 38 -6.12 4.92 -29.51
N GLU A 39 -6.93 4.41 -28.58
CA GLU A 39 -7.11 5.02 -27.28
C GLU A 39 -5.77 4.86 -26.56
N VAL A 40 -4.96 5.93 -26.62
CA VAL A 40 -3.82 6.12 -25.73
C VAL A 40 -4.41 6.23 -24.33
N GLN A 41 -4.65 5.09 -23.70
CA GLN A 41 -4.98 5.01 -22.30
C GLN A 41 -3.81 5.69 -21.57
N PRO A 42 -4.03 6.84 -20.88
CA PRO A 42 -2.97 7.44 -20.10
C PRO A 42 -2.48 6.37 -19.12
N PRO A 43 -1.15 6.27 -18.88
CA PRO A 43 -0.62 5.28 -17.95
C PRO A 43 -1.44 5.41 -16.68
N ALA A 44 -2.07 4.32 -16.26
CA ALA A 44 -2.80 4.29 -15.01
C ALA A 44 -1.84 4.83 -13.95
N VAL A 45 -2.11 6.03 -13.45
CA VAL A 45 -1.39 6.55 -12.30
C VAL A 45 -1.77 5.56 -11.21
N GLU A 46 -0.88 4.60 -10.94
CA GLU A 46 -1.04 3.67 -9.83
C GLU A 46 -1.29 4.55 -8.61
N ARG A 47 -2.53 4.50 -8.10
CA ARG A 47 -2.86 5.27 -6.92
C ARG A 47 -1.96 4.73 -5.81
N PRO A 48 -1.19 5.59 -5.12
CA PRO A 48 -0.42 5.16 -3.98
C PRO A 48 -1.33 4.39 -3.03
N ALA A 49 -0.86 3.27 -2.51
CA ALA A 49 -1.64 2.46 -1.60
C ALA A 49 -2.11 3.29 -0.39
N ASP A 50 -3.29 2.96 0.11
CA ASP A 50 -3.90 3.67 1.22
C ASP A 50 -4.47 2.65 2.22
N PRO A 51 -3.84 2.47 3.40
CA PRO A 51 -2.68 3.22 3.88
C PRO A 51 -1.35 2.77 3.25
N ALA A 52 -0.40 3.70 3.16
CA ALA A 52 1.01 3.45 2.90
C ALA A 52 1.86 4.19 3.94
N VAL A 53 2.75 3.48 4.65
CA VAL A 53 3.66 4.08 5.64
C VAL A 53 5.06 3.52 5.41
N SER A 54 6.08 4.38 5.48
CA SER A 54 7.49 4.02 5.54
C SER A 54 8.17 4.90 6.58
N LEU A 55 8.67 4.28 7.65
CA LEU A 55 9.30 4.96 8.77
C LEU A 55 10.57 4.23 9.20
N ARG A 56 11.58 5.02 9.53
CA ARG A 56 12.73 4.55 10.32
C ARG A 56 12.63 5.07 11.75
N GLY A 57 12.81 4.18 12.71
CA GLY A 57 12.83 4.51 14.13
C GLY A 57 14.07 3.97 14.84
N SER A 58 14.48 4.65 15.91
CA SER A 58 15.50 4.12 16.84
C SER A 58 14.86 3.81 18.18
N VAL A 59 15.29 2.72 18.82
CA VAL A 59 14.79 2.30 20.13
C VAL A 59 15.14 3.35 21.18
N TRP A 60 14.10 3.94 21.79
CA TRP A 60 14.25 4.94 22.85
C TRP A 60 14.03 4.35 24.24
N ARG A 61 13.03 3.49 24.38
CA ARG A 61 12.69 2.85 25.66
C ARG A 61 12.09 1.49 25.41
N THR A 62 12.36 0.54 26.30
CA THR A 62 11.70 -0.75 26.34
C THR A 62 10.99 -0.95 27.68
N LYS A 63 9.90 -1.72 27.65
CA LYS A 63 9.17 -2.27 28.79
C LYS A 63 8.84 -3.73 28.44
N SER A 64 8.36 -4.50 29.42
CA SER A 64 7.93 -5.88 29.17
C SER A 64 6.88 -5.92 28.05
N GLY A 65 7.25 -6.53 26.92
CA GLY A 65 6.40 -6.67 25.73
C GLY A 65 6.09 -5.39 24.96
N ILE A 66 6.75 -4.25 25.25
CA ILE A 66 6.49 -2.97 24.59
C ILE A 66 7.78 -2.22 24.29
N VAL A 67 7.96 -1.77 23.06
CA VAL A 67 9.11 -1.00 22.60
C VAL A 67 8.65 0.35 22.06
N PHE A 68 9.28 1.41 22.54
CA PHE A 68 9.06 2.78 22.12
C PHE A 68 10.18 3.22 21.19
N LEU A 69 9.82 3.62 19.98
CA LEU A 69 10.71 4.04 18.91
C LEU A 69 10.54 5.53 18.67
N LYS A 70 11.64 6.28 18.66
CA LYS A 70 11.65 7.65 18.15
C LYS A 70 11.72 7.61 16.63
N THR A 71 10.78 8.27 15.96
CA THR A 71 10.75 8.47 14.52
C THR A 71 10.87 9.97 14.20
N PRO A 72 11.15 10.35 12.95
CA PRO A 72 11.23 11.76 12.57
C PRO A 72 9.92 12.54 12.78
N ILE A 73 8.77 11.86 12.77
CA ILE A 73 7.44 12.48 12.91
C ILE A 73 6.80 12.29 14.29
N GLY A 74 7.44 11.55 15.20
CA GLY A 74 6.95 11.36 16.56
C GLY A 74 7.35 10.03 17.17
N LEU A 75 6.37 9.31 17.72
CA LEU A 75 6.58 8.08 18.48
C LEU A 75 5.85 6.92 17.79
N LEU A 76 6.59 5.86 17.51
CA LEU A 76 6.04 4.57 17.11
C LEU A 76 6.20 3.60 18.30
N THR A 77 5.12 2.97 18.71
CA THR A 77 5.15 1.92 19.74
C THR A 77 4.90 0.59 19.08
N LEU A 78 5.74 -0.41 19.38
CA LEU A 78 5.50 -1.80 19.03
C LEU A 78 5.17 -2.57 20.30
N SER A 79 4.20 -3.46 20.27
CA SER A 79 3.86 -4.32 21.39
C SER A 79 3.60 -5.75 20.96
N SER A 80 4.00 -6.70 21.80
CA SER A 80 3.76 -8.13 21.61
C SER A 80 3.98 -8.86 22.93
N LYS A 81 3.20 -9.90 23.20
CA LYS A 81 3.42 -10.78 24.36
C LYS A 81 4.46 -11.87 24.07
N THR A 82 4.68 -12.16 22.79
CA THR A 82 5.47 -13.31 22.33
C THR A 82 6.83 -12.94 21.76
N THR A 83 7.04 -11.68 21.38
CA THR A 83 8.32 -11.19 20.83
C THR A 83 8.77 -9.86 21.42
N LEU A 84 9.76 -9.19 20.81
CA LEU A 84 10.36 -7.90 21.17
C LEU A 84 11.24 -7.88 22.44
N LYS A 85 11.33 -8.99 23.18
CA LYS A 85 12.13 -9.08 24.42
C LYS A 85 13.62 -8.79 24.22
N ASP A 86 14.14 -9.02 23.02
CA ASP A 86 15.57 -8.89 22.69
C ASP A 86 15.92 -7.57 21.96
N LEU A 87 14.96 -6.63 21.83
CA LEU A 87 15.21 -5.32 21.23
C LEU A 87 16.03 -4.42 22.16
N LYS A 88 17.04 -3.75 21.59
CA LYS A 88 18.03 -2.94 22.32
C LYS A 88 18.16 -1.55 21.70
N ALA A 89 18.69 -0.60 22.48
CA ALA A 89 19.00 0.76 22.02
C ALA A 89 20.00 0.81 20.84
N SER A 90 20.77 -0.26 20.66
CA SER A 90 21.69 -0.45 19.54
C SER A 90 21.00 -0.94 18.25
N HIS A 91 19.67 -1.05 18.22
CA HIS A 91 18.93 -1.44 17.03
C HIS A 91 18.20 -0.25 16.41
N ASP A 92 18.15 -0.25 15.08
CA ASP A 92 17.21 0.55 14.30
C ASP A 92 16.07 -0.34 13.81
N VAL A 93 14.90 0.27 13.64
CA VAL A 93 13.70 -0.40 13.16
C VAL A 93 13.25 0.28 11.87
N LEU A 94 13.03 -0.51 10.83
CA LEU A 94 12.35 -0.10 9.62
C LEU A 94 10.92 -0.64 9.67
N PHE A 95 9.97 0.22 9.38
CA PHE A 95 8.55 -0.05 9.55
C PHE A 95 7.80 0.36 8.30
N TRP A 96 7.10 -0.61 7.70
CA TRP A 96 6.25 -0.38 6.55
C TRP A 96 4.83 -0.85 6.80
N VAL A 97 3.88 -0.13 6.23
CA VAL A 97 2.48 -0.53 6.13
C VAL A 97 2.04 -0.33 4.69
N HIS A 98 1.29 -1.28 4.15
CA HIS A 98 0.69 -1.20 2.83
C HIS A 98 -0.65 -1.95 2.85
N ASP A 99 -1.75 -1.23 2.64
CA ASP A 99 -3.11 -1.76 2.77
C ASP A 99 -3.31 -2.46 4.14
N ARG A 100 -3.47 -3.79 4.15
CA ARG A 100 -3.65 -4.62 5.36
C ARG A 100 -2.36 -5.34 5.79
N SER A 101 -1.25 -5.04 5.12
CA SER A 101 0.05 -5.66 5.36
C SER A 101 0.99 -4.71 6.11
N MET A 102 1.89 -5.27 6.91
CA MET A 102 2.90 -4.54 7.65
C MET A 102 4.20 -5.35 7.72
N VAL A 103 5.32 -4.67 7.53
CA VAL A 103 6.66 -5.24 7.67
C VAL A 103 7.42 -4.49 8.74
N VAL A 104 8.05 -5.23 9.65
CA VAL A 104 8.95 -4.68 10.67
C VAL A 104 10.29 -5.38 10.58
N GLU A 105 11.32 -4.63 10.18
CA GLU A 105 12.70 -5.10 10.25
C GLU A 105 13.42 -4.45 11.42
N ILE A 106 14.11 -5.27 12.20
CA ILE A 106 15.02 -4.81 13.24
C ILE A 106 16.43 -5.12 12.80
N ARG A 107 17.27 -4.09 12.77
CA ARG A 107 18.65 -4.18 12.27
C ARG A 107 19.62 -3.63 13.29
N LYS A 108 20.84 -4.18 13.33
CA LYS A 108 21.91 -3.60 14.16
C LYS A 108 22.26 -2.21 13.65
N LYS A 109 22.34 -1.23 14.55
CA LYS A 109 22.77 0.12 14.22
C LYS A 109 24.24 0.10 13.78
N GLY A 110 24.55 0.78 12.68
CA GLY A 110 25.89 0.83 12.09
C GLY A 110 26.12 -0.27 11.06
N GLU A 111 26.24 -1.53 11.49
CA GLU A 111 26.49 -2.68 10.59
C GLU A 111 25.32 -2.97 9.65
N GLY A 112 24.08 -2.67 10.09
CA GLY A 112 22.88 -2.86 9.29
C GLY A 112 22.47 -4.32 9.09
N SER A 113 23.08 -5.28 9.81
CA SER A 113 22.67 -6.68 9.74
C SER A 113 21.26 -6.87 10.31
N LEU A 114 20.47 -7.69 9.61
CA LEU A 114 19.12 -8.05 10.01
C LEU A 114 19.18 -8.90 11.29
N VAL A 115 18.38 -8.50 12.29
CA VAL A 115 18.23 -9.21 13.56
C VAL A 115 16.91 -9.98 13.58
N HIS A 116 15.81 -9.30 13.23
CA HIS A 116 14.49 -9.90 13.10
C HIS A 116 13.75 -9.27 11.91
N ARG A 117 12.91 -10.05 11.24
CA ARG A 117 11.94 -9.58 10.25
C ARG A 117 10.58 -10.15 10.60
N TYR A 118 9.61 -9.27 10.80
CA TYR A 118 8.21 -9.64 11.01
C TYR A 118 7.39 -9.24 9.80
N LEU A 119 6.59 -10.17 9.31
CA LEU A 119 5.62 -9.96 8.22
C LEU A 119 4.23 -10.13 8.81
N THR A 120 3.35 -9.15 8.57
CA THR A 120 1.95 -9.18 9.01
C THR A 120 1.07 -8.90 7.82
N GLY A 121 -0.04 -9.62 7.71
CA GLY A 121 -0.95 -9.50 6.59
C GLY A 121 -1.97 -10.63 6.59
N PRO A 122 -2.93 -10.59 5.64
CA PRO A 122 -3.83 -11.71 5.40
C PRO A 122 -3.03 -12.93 4.94
N MET A 123 -3.33 -14.09 5.52
CA MET A 123 -2.75 -15.36 5.13
C MET A 123 -3.18 -15.74 3.73
N THR A 124 -2.22 -15.89 2.82
CA THR A 124 -2.44 -16.34 1.44
C THR A 124 -1.51 -17.51 1.16
N PHE A 125 -2.04 -18.68 0.79
CA PHE A 125 -1.18 -19.80 0.39
C PHE A 125 -0.47 -19.52 -0.94
N GLY A 126 0.79 -19.97 -1.07
CA GLY A 126 1.51 -19.88 -2.33
C GLY A 126 0.94 -20.79 -3.41
N GLU A 127 0.74 -20.24 -4.62
CA GLU A 127 0.19 -20.97 -5.76
C GLU A 127 1.15 -22.06 -6.28
N ASP A 128 2.46 -21.78 -6.26
CA ASP A 128 3.46 -22.60 -6.96
C ASP A 128 4.20 -23.60 -6.07
N ALA A 129 4.04 -23.53 -4.75
CA ALA A 129 4.81 -24.35 -3.81
C ALA A 129 4.00 -24.80 -2.59
N PRO A 130 3.94 -26.12 -2.31
CA PRO A 130 3.25 -26.61 -1.13
C PRO A 130 3.93 -26.08 0.14
N LYS A 131 3.12 -25.81 1.18
CA LYS A 131 3.60 -25.31 2.49
C LYS A 131 4.35 -23.97 2.39
N THR A 132 3.85 -23.09 1.53
CA THR A 132 4.32 -21.71 1.46
C THR A 132 3.17 -20.72 1.68
N LEU A 133 3.50 -19.56 2.26
CA LEU A 133 2.62 -18.40 2.36
C LEU A 133 3.21 -17.23 1.59
N GLN A 134 2.34 -16.47 0.91
CA GLN A 134 2.69 -15.23 0.22
C GLN A 134 2.52 -14.03 1.15
N TRP A 135 3.50 -13.13 1.11
CA TRP A 135 3.52 -11.92 1.92
C TRP A 135 3.92 -10.72 1.09
N TRP A 136 3.20 -9.62 1.30
CA TRP A 136 3.66 -8.34 0.80
C TRP A 136 4.92 -7.87 1.54
N THR A 137 5.91 -7.43 0.78
CA THR A 137 7.12 -6.74 1.25
C THR A 137 7.34 -5.45 0.44
N PRO A 138 8.18 -4.51 0.92
CA PRO A 138 8.57 -3.35 0.12
C PRO A 138 9.18 -3.70 -1.24
N GLU A 139 9.78 -4.88 -1.36
CA GLU A 139 10.37 -5.42 -2.59
C GLU A 139 9.35 -6.14 -3.50
N GLY A 140 8.12 -6.36 -3.03
CA GLY A 140 7.05 -7.07 -3.74
C GLY A 140 6.47 -8.24 -2.94
N GLU A 141 5.67 -9.07 -3.60
CA GLU A 141 5.16 -10.31 -3.00
C GLU A 141 6.29 -11.33 -2.85
N GLU A 142 6.40 -11.93 -1.67
CA GLU A 142 7.44 -12.88 -1.31
C GLU A 142 6.87 -14.15 -0.67
N ALA A 143 7.31 -15.30 -1.16
CA ALA A 143 6.92 -16.60 -0.62
C ALA A 143 7.79 -16.96 0.60
N THR A 144 7.15 -17.48 1.65
CA THR A 144 7.82 -17.99 2.85
C THR A 144 7.44 -19.43 3.13
N HIS A 145 8.39 -20.24 3.54
CA HIS A 145 8.17 -21.65 3.87
C HIS A 145 7.71 -21.81 5.33
N PHE A 146 6.80 -22.76 5.57
CA PHE A 146 6.21 -23.01 6.89
C PHE A 146 7.25 -23.35 7.97
N GLY A 147 8.37 -23.93 7.55
CA GLY A 147 9.44 -24.35 8.46
C GLY A 147 8.92 -25.32 9.51
N THR A 148 9.22 -25.04 10.78
CA THR A 148 8.76 -25.84 11.92
C THR A 148 7.36 -25.45 12.42
N GLN A 149 6.74 -24.43 11.82
CA GLN A 149 5.48 -23.84 12.29
C GLN A 149 4.22 -24.43 11.64
N GLU A 150 4.34 -25.46 10.80
CA GLU A 150 3.20 -26.08 10.09
C GLU A 150 2.01 -26.41 11.01
N GLY A 151 2.27 -27.06 12.15
CA GLY A 151 1.20 -27.41 13.09
C GLY A 151 0.47 -26.21 13.68
N ARG A 152 1.17 -25.07 13.85
CA ARG A 152 0.58 -23.83 14.36
C ARG A 152 -0.15 -23.07 13.25
N LEU A 153 0.36 -23.11 12.02
CA LEU A 153 -0.26 -22.46 10.87
C LEU A 153 -1.56 -23.15 10.45
N ASN A 154 -1.69 -24.45 10.69
CA ASN A 154 -2.93 -25.21 10.41
C ASN A 154 -4.15 -24.79 11.23
N SER A 155 -4.00 -23.97 12.29
CA SER A 155 -5.14 -23.40 13.01
C SER A 155 -5.68 -22.11 12.39
N PHE A 156 -5.02 -21.59 11.35
CA PHE A 156 -5.40 -20.38 10.64
C PHE A 156 -5.99 -20.75 9.27
N HIS A 157 -6.87 -19.89 8.77
CA HIS A 157 -7.52 -20.02 7.48
C HIS A 157 -7.04 -18.94 6.52
N GLU A 158 -7.26 -19.19 5.22
CA GLU A 158 -7.06 -18.19 4.18
C GLU A 158 -7.75 -16.86 4.55
N GLY A 159 -7.01 -15.76 4.45
CA GLY A 159 -7.46 -14.41 4.79
C GLY A 159 -7.33 -14.03 6.27
N ASP A 160 -7.01 -14.96 7.18
CA ASP A 160 -6.74 -14.61 8.58
C ASP A 160 -5.53 -13.68 8.67
N VAL A 161 -5.65 -12.59 9.43
CA VAL A 161 -4.52 -11.68 9.66
C VAL A 161 -3.61 -12.27 10.73
N LEU A 162 -2.36 -12.52 10.37
CA LEU A 162 -1.36 -13.05 11.30
C LEU A 162 -0.01 -12.38 11.11
N THR A 163 0.81 -12.40 12.17
CA THR A 163 2.21 -11.97 12.12
C THR A 163 3.13 -13.18 12.20
N VAL A 164 4.08 -13.29 11.29
CA VAL A 164 5.17 -14.28 11.33
C VAL A 164 6.52 -13.61 11.50
N GLU A 165 7.43 -14.28 12.19
CA GLU A 165 8.86 -13.97 12.15
C GLU A 165 9.52 -14.89 11.11
N VAL A 166 10.39 -14.33 10.27
CA VAL A 166 11.09 -15.07 9.22
C VAL A 166 12.60 -14.88 9.31
N ASP A 167 13.34 -15.91 8.90
CA ASP A 167 14.79 -15.83 8.73
C ASP A 167 15.18 -15.26 7.35
N GLN A 168 16.50 -15.19 7.11
CA GLN A 168 17.07 -14.72 5.84
C GLN A 168 16.84 -15.67 4.66
N SER A 169 16.37 -16.89 4.90
CA SER A 169 16.03 -17.89 3.89
C SER A 169 14.52 -17.99 3.69
N HIS A 170 13.76 -16.97 4.13
CA HIS A 170 12.31 -16.89 4.02
C HIS A 170 11.59 -18.08 4.67
N THR A 171 12.16 -18.61 5.75
CA THR A 171 11.52 -19.67 6.54
C THR A 171 10.91 -19.09 7.82
N ILE A 172 9.66 -19.48 8.11
CA ILE A 172 8.94 -19.02 9.29
C ILE A 172 9.57 -19.62 10.55
N LEU A 173 10.01 -18.73 11.45
CA LEU A 173 10.57 -19.04 12.76
C LEU A 173 9.51 -19.09 13.85
N GLY A 174 8.45 -18.27 13.73
CA GLY A 174 7.42 -18.15 14.74
C GLY A 174 6.20 -17.37 14.27
N VAL A 175 5.09 -17.52 15.00
CA VAL A 175 3.85 -16.76 14.82
C VAL A 175 3.63 -15.88 16.06
N HIS A 176 3.26 -14.62 15.86
CA HIS A 176 3.30 -13.58 16.90
C HIS A 176 2.05 -12.71 16.92
N ASP A 177 1.91 -11.94 18.00
CA ASP A 177 0.83 -10.99 18.27
C ASP A 177 1.33 -9.54 18.19
N LEU A 178 2.09 -9.21 17.14
CA LEU A 178 2.71 -7.90 17.00
C LEU A 178 1.66 -6.84 16.66
N GLN A 179 1.65 -5.77 17.44
CA GLN A 179 0.78 -4.61 17.27
C GLN A 179 1.60 -3.33 17.26
N PHE A 180 1.05 -2.28 16.67
CA PHE A 180 1.67 -0.96 16.70
C PHE A 180 0.69 0.14 17.06
N ASP A 181 1.22 1.22 17.65
CA ASP A 181 0.56 2.50 17.83
C ASP A 181 1.44 3.60 17.24
N LEU A 182 0.86 4.44 16.37
CA LEU A 182 1.57 5.57 15.76
C LEU A 182 1.05 6.90 16.33
N GLN A 183 1.98 7.70 16.86
CA GLN A 183 1.74 9.07 17.27
C GLN A 183 2.58 10.03 16.42
N ILE A 184 1.90 10.84 15.61
CA ILE A 184 2.47 11.88 14.76
C ILE A 184 2.34 13.21 15.49
N SER A 185 3.46 13.77 15.95
CA SER A 185 3.47 14.94 16.83
C SER A 185 4.20 16.16 16.26
N GLN A 186 4.93 16.00 15.16
CA GLN A 186 5.75 17.03 14.54
C GLN A 186 5.85 16.82 13.02
N THR A 187 6.23 17.89 12.31
CA THR A 187 6.62 17.79 10.89
C THR A 187 7.97 17.09 10.77
N PRO A 188 8.23 16.32 9.69
CA PRO A 188 9.53 15.72 9.45
C PRO A 188 10.65 16.79 9.41
N PRO A 189 11.79 16.56 10.10
CA PRO A 189 13.00 17.34 9.90
C PRO A 189 13.54 17.19 8.48
N ALA A 190 14.32 18.16 8.02
CA ALA A 190 14.90 18.14 6.69
C ALA A 190 15.76 16.90 6.41
N GLY A 191 15.54 16.26 5.26
CA GLY A 191 16.25 15.05 4.84
C GLY A 191 15.85 13.77 5.59
N SER A 192 14.73 13.79 6.31
CA SER A 192 14.15 12.59 6.90
C SER A 192 13.51 11.75 5.81
N GLN A 193 13.76 10.44 5.79
CA GLN A 193 13.07 9.50 4.91
C GLN A 193 11.77 9.09 5.59
N VAL A 194 10.68 9.75 5.24
CA VAL A 194 9.33 9.49 5.78
C VAL A 194 8.34 9.52 4.65
N HIS A 195 7.50 8.49 4.59
CA HIS A 195 6.33 8.49 3.74
C HIS A 195 5.13 8.03 4.54
N VAL A 196 4.05 8.80 4.53
CA VAL A 196 2.78 8.47 5.17
C VAL A 196 1.65 8.91 4.25
N VAL A 197 0.81 7.98 3.84
CA VAL A 197 -0.49 8.23 3.21
C VAL A 197 -1.49 7.39 3.96
N MET A 198 -2.52 8.02 4.52
CA MET A 198 -3.59 7.30 5.21
C MET A 198 -4.90 8.07 5.18
N SER A 199 -5.94 7.41 4.71
CA SER A 199 -7.32 7.88 4.81
C SER A 199 -8.03 7.28 6.01
N GLY A 200 -9.02 8.01 6.49
CA GLY A 200 -9.75 7.62 7.69
C GLY A 200 -10.74 8.68 8.12
N THR A 201 -11.19 8.54 9.37
CA THR A 201 -12.16 9.45 9.97
C THR A 201 -11.68 9.95 11.32
N VAL A 202 -12.00 11.20 11.64
CA VAL A 202 -11.74 11.76 12.96
C VAL A 202 -12.69 11.11 13.97
N SER A 203 -12.15 10.22 14.80
CA SER A 203 -12.94 9.50 15.81
C SER A 203 -13.10 10.31 17.11
N ARG A 204 -12.10 11.12 17.46
CA ARG A 204 -12.09 11.92 18.69
C ARG A 204 -11.12 13.10 18.58
N LEU A 205 -11.44 14.19 19.28
CA LEU A 205 -10.55 15.31 19.50
C LEU A 205 -10.26 15.41 21.00
N LYS A 206 -8.98 15.55 21.39
CA LYS A 206 -8.59 15.75 22.80
C LYS A 206 -7.35 16.62 22.88
N SER A 207 -7.48 17.81 23.49
CA SER A 207 -6.40 18.81 23.52
C SER A 207 -5.92 19.10 22.09
N ASN A 208 -4.61 19.05 21.83
CA ASN A 208 -4.03 19.23 20.50
C ASN A 208 -3.96 17.93 19.67
N PHE A 209 -4.64 16.84 20.07
CA PHE A 209 -4.57 15.58 19.34
C PHE A 209 -5.90 15.22 18.68
N ILE A 210 -5.78 14.78 17.44
CA ILE A 210 -6.81 14.19 16.60
C ILE A 210 -6.58 12.67 16.65
N PHE A 211 -7.61 11.92 17.03
CA PHE A 211 -7.60 10.46 16.99
C PHE A 211 -8.19 10.05 15.64
N PHE A 212 -7.32 9.66 14.74
CA PHE A 212 -7.63 9.37 13.36
C PHE A 212 -7.78 7.87 13.17
N ARG A 213 -9.02 7.40 12.94
CA ARG A 213 -9.33 5.98 12.72
C ARG A 213 -9.10 5.65 11.24
N THR A 214 -8.16 4.76 10.99
CA THR A 214 -7.74 4.25 9.67
C THR A 214 -8.01 2.75 9.58
N PRO A 215 -7.86 2.11 8.40
CA PRO A 215 -7.97 0.66 8.27
C PRO A 215 -6.99 -0.14 9.14
N VAL A 216 -5.85 0.46 9.50
CA VAL A 216 -4.78 -0.19 10.28
C VAL A 216 -4.80 0.18 11.77
N GLY A 217 -5.82 0.90 12.24
CA GLY A 217 -6.01 1.22 13.64
C GLY A 217 -6.29 2.69 13.91
N VAL A 218 -5.93 3.16 15.11
CA VAL A 218 -6.10 4.57 15.48
C VAL A 218 -4.74 5.24 15.57
N VAL A 219 -4.53 6.25 14.74
CA VAL A 219 -3.32 7.09 14.73
C VAL A 219 -3.60 8.39 15.49
N MET A 220 -2.68 8.79 16.36
CA MET A 220 -2.78 10.06 17.07
C MET A 220 -2.00 11.14 16.31
N VAL A 221 -2.67 12.20 15.88
CA VAL A 221 -2.07 13.27 15.08
C VAL A 221 -2.18 14.61 15.82
N ASN A 222 -1.06 15.30 16.00
CA ASN A 222 -1.05 16.62 16.62
C ASN A 222 -1.61 17.65 15.64
N SER A 223 -2.69 18.35 16.02
CA SER A 223 -3.37 19.35 15.18
C SER A 223 -2.50 20.57 14.86
N LYS A 224 -1.36 20.76 15.54
CA LYS A 224 -0.48 21.91 15.34
C LYS A 224 0.55 21.72 14.21
N ILE A 225 0.61 20.56 13.57
CA ILE A 225 1.61 20.25 12.53
C ILE A 225 1.17 20.64 11.11
N GLY A 226 0.21 21.56 10.98
CA GLY A 226 -0.37 21.95 9.69
C GLY A 226 -1.71 21.31 9.36
N ILE A 227 -2.30 20.55 10.30
CA ILE A 227 -3.63 19.96 10.10
C ILE A 227 -4.70 21.08 10.16
N PRO A 228 -5.59 21.21 9.16
CA PRO A 228 -6.69 22.16 9.21
C PRO A 228 -7.65 21.85 10.37
N ARG A 229 -8.52 22.80 10.71
CA ARG A 229 -9.56 22.55 11.72
C ARG A 229 -10.53 21.48 11.21
N VAL A 230 -10.63 20.38 11.96
CA VAL A 230 -11.51 19.24 11.65
C VAL A 230 -12.52 18.99 12.76
N LYS A 231 -13.62 18.31 12.44
CA LYS A 231 -14.67 17.89 13.37
C LYS A 231 -14.68 16.37 13.54
N VAL A 232 -15.23 15.88 14.65
CA VAL A 232 -15.48 14.45 14.83
C VAL A 232 -16.45 13.96 13.74
N GLY A 233 -16.17 12.78 13.19
CA GLY A 233 -16.88 12.18 12.06
C GLY A 233 -16.38 12.63 10.69
N GLN A 234 -15.48 13.62 10.62
CA GLN A 234 -15.00 14.14 9.35
C GLN A 234 -13.99 13.16 8.72
N PRO A 235 -14.20 12.76 7.45
CA PRO A 235 -13.20 12.04 6.68
C PRO A 235 -12.05 12.96 6.24
N LEU A 236 -10.83 12.44 6.28
CA LEU A 236 -9.65 13.12 5.74
C LEU A 236 -8.62 12.10 5.23
N THR A 237 -7.75 12.54 4.34
CA THR A 237 -6.54 11.83 3.93
C THR A 237 -5.34 12.64 4.41
N LEU A 238 -4.51 12.02 5.25
CA LEU A 238 -3.25 12.59 5.72
C LEU A 238 -2.11 12.13 4.81
N ARG A 239 -1.32 13.09 4.34
CA ARG A 239 -0.10 12.86 3.56
C ARG A 239 1.08 13.54 4.26
N ILE A 240 2.15 12.79 4.49
CA ILE A 240 3.40 13.29 5.03
C ILE A 240 4.55 12.71 4.21
N ASP A 241 5.33 13.61 3.62
CA ASP A 241 6.57 13.28 2.91
C ASP A 241 7.72 14.07 3.57
N ASP A 242 8.97 13.91 3.09
CA ASP A 242 10.22 14.39 3.67
C ASP A 242 10.21 15.82 4.28
N HIS A 243 9.29 16.69 3.86
CA HIS A 243 9.09 18.05 4.40
C HIS A 243 7.66 18.55 4.53
N ASP A 244 6.70 17.91 3.87
CA ASP A 244 5.35 18.46 3.73
C ASP A 244 4.34 17.66 4.53
N VAL A 245 3.36 18.36 5.09
CA VAL A 245 2.18 17.77 5.69
C VAL A 245 0.98 18.35 4.95
N SER A 246 0.35 17.54 4.13
CA SER A 246 -0.87 17.90 3.42
C SER A 246 -2.05 17.07 3.91
N VAL A 247 -3.22 17.70 3.91
CA VAL A 247 -4.47 17.08 4.36
C VAL A 247 -5.55 17.38 3.35
N ASP A 248 -6.04 16.33 2.72
CA ASP A 248 -7.19 16.41 1.84
C ASP A 248 -8.45 16.13 2.66
N LEU A 249 -9.32 17.14 2.75
CA LEU A 249 -10.61 16.99 3.42
C LEU A 249 -11.64 16.55 2.37
N VAL A 250 -12.25 15.38 2.58
CA VAL A 250 -13.41 15.01 1.77
C VAL A 250 -14.60 15.83 2.29
N PRO A 251 -15.23 16.69 1.46
CA PRO A 251 -16.33 17.52 1.91
C PRO A 251 -17.44 16.63 2.45
N SER A 252 -17.84 16.89 3.70
CA SER A 252 -19.05 16.29 4.25
C SER A 252 -20.20 16.77 3.38
N SER A 253 -20.92 15.86 2.73
CA SER A 253 -22.17 16.20 2.06
C SER A 253 -23.10 16.81 3.11
N SER A 254 -23.15 18.15 3.14
CA SER A 254 -24.13 18.87 3.92
C SER A 254 -25.47 18.50 3.34
N GLY A 255 -26.34 17.95 4.19
CA GLY A 255 -27.62 17.39 3.79
C GLY A 255 -28.38 18.34 2.87
N LEU A 256 -28.91 17.78 1.77
CA LEU A 256 -30.08 18.36 1.14
C LEU A 256 -31.14 18.56 2.23
N GLN A 257 -31.39 19.80 2.61
CA GLN A 257 -32.68 20.17 3.19
C GLN A 257 -33.73 19.86 2.12
N PRO A 258 -34.72 18.99 2.38
CA PRO A 258 -35.91 18.99 1.56
C PRO A 258 -36.60 20.33 1.81
N ASP A 259 -36.65 21.14 0.76
CA ASP A 259 -37.38 22.40 0.72
C ASP A 259 -38.84 22.09 1.08
N GLY A 260 -39.20 22.43 2.31
CA GLY A 260 -40.52 22.20 2.86
C GLY A 260 -41.50 23.14 2.18
N THR A 261 -42.03 22.69 1.03
CA THR A 261 -43.19 23.30 0.39
C THR A 261 -44.40 23.13 1.31
N SER A 262 -44.62 24.13 2.15
CA SER A 262 -45.84 24.30 2.91
C SER A 262 -46.97 24.69 1.93
N PRO A 263 -48.07 23.90 1.80
CA PRO A 263 -49.21 24.34 1.02
C PRO A 263 -49.96 25.43 1.80
N ALA A 264 -50.14 26.57 1.14
CA ALA A 264 -50.86 27.72 1.65
C ALA A 264 -52.29 27.35 2.06
N HIS A 265 -52.63 27.64 3.32
CA HIS A 265 -54.00 27.70 3.81
C HIS A 265 -54.74 28.85 3.11
N SER A 266 -55.85 28.54 2.44
CA SER A 266 -56.81 29.54 1.97
C SER A 266 -57.47 30.26 3.16
N PRO A 267 -57.60 31.60 3.14
CA PRO A 267 -58.48 32.29 4.08
C PRO A 267 -59.93 32.23 3.56
N ALA A 268 -60.82 31.73 4.41
CA ALA A 268 -62.26 31.92 4.24
C ALA A 268 -62.60 33.39 4.54
N SER A 269 -63.29 34.05 3.60
CA SER A 269 -63.94 35.33 3.85
C SER A 269 -65.31 35.12 4.50
N PRO A 270 -65.75 36.01 5.43
CA PRO A 270 -67.08 35.99 5.98
C PRO A 270 -68.07 36.85 5.17
N HIS A 271 -69.35 36.49 5.31
CA HIS A 271 -70.59 37.13 4.85
C HIS A 271 -71.11 36.77 3.46
#